data_AF-A0A4R8F793-F1
#
_entry.id   AF-A0A4R8F793-F1
#
_cell.length_a   1.000
_cell.length_b   1.000
_cell.length_c   1.000
_cell.angle_alpha   90.00
_cell.angle_beta   90.00
_cell.angle_gamma   90.00
#
_symmetry.space_group_name_H-M   'P 1'
#
loop_
_entity.id
_entity.type
_entity.pdbx_description
1 polymer ?
#
loop_
_entity_poly.entity_id
_entity_poly.type
_entity_poly.pdbx_seq_one_letter_code
_entity_poly.pdbx_strand_id
1 'polypeptide(L)'
;MFPLPVRRTTARRVLTHPTHDALCTLKLDGKAEAFAELLSEDHGRDLDPATWIGLMLDREKARRNTRRFQTGLRAAALRHGDACMEDVNYRIALDGPSMRKDRSDAKKEYEK
;
A
#
# COMPACT_ATOMS: atom_id res chain seq x y z
N MET A 1 28.21 15.41 -32.00
CA MET A 1 27.11 16.31 -31.59
C MET A 1 25.86 15.47 -31.43
N PHE A 2 25.59 14.97 -30.21
CA PHE A 2 24.41 14.16 -29.90
C PHE A 2 23.33 15.08 -29.32
N PRO A 3 22.07 15.05 -29.81
CA PRO A 3 21.02 15.87 -29.24
C PRO A 3 20.62 15.31 -27.87
N LEU A 4 20.64 16.17 -26.85
CA LEU A 4 20.12 15.83 -25.53
C LEU A 4 18.58 15.67 -25.60
N PRO A 5 18.00 14.67 -24.93
CA PRO A 5 16.55 14.53 -24.88
C PRO A 5 15.97 15.67 -24.04
N VAL A 6 15.15 16.51 -24.69
CA VAL A 6 14.38 17.55 -24.01
C VAL A 6 13.37 16.85 -23.12
N ARG A 7 13.61 16.86 -21.81
CA ARG A 7 12.62 16.47 -20.81
C ARG A 7 11.45 17.43 -20.96
N ARG A 8 10.36 16.96 -21.58
CA ARG A 8 9.09 17.68 -21.63
C ARG A 8 8.61 17.82 -20.19
N THR A 9 8.84 18.97 -19.58
CA THR A 9 8.17 19.36 -18.35
C THR A 9 6.70 19.55 -18.70
N THR A 10 5.89 18.51 -18.55
CA THR A 10 4.44 18.63 -18.54
C THR A 10 4.08 19.48 -17.32
N ALA A 11 3.84 20.76 -17.55
CA ALA A 11 3.07 21.56 -16.61
C ALA A 11 1.83 20.74 -16.27
N ARG A 12 1.66 20.41 -14.99
CA ARG A 12 0.57 19.57 -14.46
C ARG A 12 -0.76 20.20 -14.89
N ARG A 13 -1.26 19.79 -16.05
CA ARG A 13 -2.54 20.24 -16.59
C ARG A 13 -3.59 19.62 -15.68
N VAL A 14 -4.17 20.42 -14.82
CA VAL A 14 -5.37 20.05 -14.05
C VAL A 14 -6.48 19.82 -15.05
N LEU A 15 -6.60 18.57 -15.50
CA LEU A 15 -7.71 18.08 -16.30
C LEU A 15 -8.88 17.85 -15.36
N THR A 16 -9.86 18.76 -15.38
CA THR A 16 -11.17 18.57 -14.73
C THR A 16 -11.97 17.56 -15.56
N HIS A 17 -11.60 16.28 -15.46
CA HIS A 17 -12.32 15.19 -16.11
C HIS A 17 -13.36 14.64 -15.12
N PRO A 18 -14.64 14.46 -15.50
CA PRO A 18 -15.68 14.00 -14.57
C PRO A 18 -15.32 12.65 -13.91
N THR A 19 -14.64 11.77 -14.63
CA THR A 19 -14.12 10.51 -14.07
C THR A 19 -13.05 10.72 -13.00
N HIS A 20 -12.15 11.69 -13.17
CA HIS A 20 -11.15 12.00 -12.14
C HIS A 20 -11.83 12.46 -10.84
N ASP A 21 -12.82 13.34 -10.96
CA ASP A 21 -13.56 13.87 -9.81
C ASP A 21 -14.39 12.76 -9.13
N ALA A 22 -14.98 11.85 -9.90
CA ALA A 22 -15.64 10.67 -9.37
C ALA A 22 -14.67 9.74 -8.61
N LEU A 23 -13.45 9.53 -9.13
CA LEU A 23 -12.43 8.72 -8.45
C LEU A 23 -12.01 9.34 -7.11
N CYS A 24 -11.81 10.66 -7.07
CA CYS A 24 -11.52 11.40 -5.83
C CYS A 24 -12.69 11.31 -4.84
N THR A 25 -13.93 11.47 -5.31
CA THR A 25 -15.14 11.36 -4.48
C THR A 25 -15.27 9.98 -3.84
N LEU A 26 -14.91 8.93 -4.58
CA LEU A 26 -14.91 7.54 -4.11
C LEU A 26 -13.69 7.17 -3.26
N LYS A 27 -12.78 8.13 -2.97
CA LYS A 27 -11.52 7.91 -2.24
C LYS A 27 -10.61 6.86 -2.90
N LEU A 28 -10.62 6.82 -4.23
CA LEU A 28 -9.75 5.99 -5.06
C LEU A 28 -8.54 6.81 -5.53
N ASP A 29 -7.88 7.53 -4.63
CA ASP A 29 -6.95 8.58 -5.06
C ASP A 29 -5.70 8.03 -5.77
N GLY A 30 -5.29 6.76 -5.54
CA GLY A 30 -4.22 6.14 -6.33
C GLY A 30 -4.64 5.89 -7.78
N LYS A 31 -5.92 5.58 -8.02
CA LYS A 31 -6.48 5.54 -9.37
C LYS A 31 -6.58 6.93 -9.98
N ALA A 32 -7.04 7.92 -9.22
CA ALA A 32 -7.19 9.29 -9.71
C ALA A 32 -5.85 9.86 -10.19
N GLU A 33 -4.78 9.62 -9.43
CA GLU A 33 -3.42 10.03 -9.78
C GLU A 33 -2.92 9.33 -11.05
N ALA A 34 -3.04 8.00 -11.13
CA ALA A 34 -2.66 7.25 -12.34
C ALA A 34 -3.47 7.69 -13.57
N PHE A 35 -4.75 8.00 -13.39
CA PHE A 35 -5.61 8.49 -14.46
C PHE A 35 -5.15 9.86 -14.98
N ALA A 36 -4.81 10.79 -14.08
CA ALA A 36 -4.29 12.11 -14.48
C ALA A 36 -2.94 12.00 -15.21
N GLU A 37 -2.08 11.08 -14.79
CA GLU A 37 -0.79 10.78 -15.43
C GLU A 37 -1.01 10.20 -16.85
N LEU A 38 -1.84 9.17 -16.98
CA LEU A 38 -2.19 8.54 -18.26
C LEU A 38 -2.83 9.53 -19.26
N LEU A 39 -3.64 10.49 -18.79
CA LEU A 39 -4.20 11.53 -19.65
C LEU A 39 -3.17 12.58 -20.09
N SER A 40 -2.09 12.75 -19.32
CA SER A 40 -1.01 13.68 -19.65
C SER A 40 0.00 13.09 -20.64
N GLU A 41 0.09 11.76 -20.70
CA GLU A 41 0.96 11.03 -21.62
C GLU A 41 0.25 10.77 -22.95
N ASP A 42 0.90 11.12 -24.06
CA ASP A 42 0.33 10.96 -25.40
C ASP A 42 0.18 9.47 -25.79
N HIS A 43 1.05 8.61 -25.25
CA HIS A 43 1.03 7.15 -25.47
C HIS A 43 -0.05 6.44 -24.64
N GLY A 44 -0.64 7.11 -23.64
CA GLY A 44 -1.73 6.55 -22.85
C GLY A 44 -3.01 6.30 -23.66
N ARG A 45 -3.12 6.92 -24.86
CA ARG A 45 -4.26 6.76 -25.77
C ARG A 45 -4.25 5.46 -26.58
N ASP A 46 -3.08 4.86 -26.77
CA ASP A 46 -2.91 3.62 -27.55
C ASP A 46 -2.92 2.36 -26.66
N LEU A 47 -3.05 2.52 -25.34
CA LEU A 47 -3.11 1.39 -24.41
C LEU A 47 -4.46 0.67 -24.49
N ASP A 48 -4.38 -0.67 -24.43
CA ASP A 48 -5.55 -1.52 -24.27
C ASP A 48 -6.36 -1.18 -22.99
N PRO A 49 -7.71 -1.17 -23.06
CA PRO A 49 -8.57 -0.89 -21.91
C PRO A 49 -8.50 -1.86 -20.72
N ALA A 50 -7.91 -3.04 -20.83
CA ALA A 50 -7.58 -3.82 -19.63
C ALA A 50 -6.28 -3.31 -18.99
N THR A 51 -5.31 -2.94 -19.82
CA THR A 51 -3.99 -2.48 -19.39
C THR A 51 -4.05 -1.19 -18.57
N TRP A 52 -4.76 -0.15 -19.04
CA TRP A 52 -4.90 1.10 -18.27
C TRP A 52 -5.57 0.86 -16.90
N ILE A 53 -6.59 -0.01 -16.81
CA ILE A 53 -7.26 -0.37 -15.55
C ILE A 53 -6.31 -1.11 -14.63
N GLY A 54 -5.51 -2.03 -15.17
CA GLY A 54 -4.46 -2.75 -14.45
C GLY A 54 -3.49 -1.79 -13.76
N LEU A 55 -2.91 -0.86 -14.52
CA LEU A 55 -1.98 0.15 -14.00
C LEU A 55 -2.61 1.01 -12.90
N MET A 56 -3.85 1.49 -13.13
CA MET A 56 -4.58 2.25 -12.12
C MET A 56 -4.86 1.41 -10.85
N LEU A 57 -5.21 0.13 -10.99
CA LEU A 57 -5.45 -0.77 -9.86
C LEU A 57 -4.18 -1.00 -9.05
N ASP A 58 -3.06 -1.19 -9.71
CA ASP A 58 -1.81 -1.51 -9.03
C ASP A 58 -1.28 -0.32 -8.23
N ARG A 59 -1.40 0.91 -8.75
CA ARG A 59 -1.10 2.13 -7.97
C ARG A 59 -1.99 2.26 -6.73
N GLU A 60 -3.29 1.99 -6.87
CA GLU A 60 -4.22 2.03 -5.74
C GLU A 60 -3.93 0.95 -4.70
N LYS A 61 -3.61 -0.29 -5.11
CA LYS A 61 -3.19 -1.36 -4.20
C LYS A 61 -1.93 -0.98 -3.45
N ALA A 62 -0.90 -0.47 -4.14
CA ALA A 62 0.34 -0.02 -3.53
C ALA A 62 0.07 1.05 -2.48
N ARG A 63 -0.73 2.07 -2.82
CA ARG A 63 -1.09 3.15 -1.90
C ARG A 63 -1.85 2.67 -0.67
N ARG A 64 -2.80 1.74 -0.83
CA ARG A 64 -3.52 1.11 0.29
C ARG A 64 -2.59 0.29 1.17
N ASN A 65 -1.67 -0.46 0.58
CA ASN A 65 -0.70 -1.26 1.32
C ASN A 65 0.24 -0.38 2.13
N THR A 66 0.77 0.70 1.54
CA THR A 66 1.59 1.69 2.25
C THR A 66 0.82 2.31 3.41
N ARG A 67 -0.44 2.70 3.22
CA ARG A 67 -1.27 3.28 4.29
C ARG A 67 -1.55 2.28 5.41
N ARG A 68 -1.84 1.02 5.09
CA ARG A 68 -2.03 -0.05 6.07
C ARG A 68 -0.75 -0.30 6.86
N PHE A 69 0.38 -0.37 6.17
CA PHE A 69 1.69 -0.56 6.78
C PHE A 69 2.05 0.60 7.72
N GLN A 70 1.90 1.84 7.28
CA GLN A 70 2.16 3.03 8.12
C GLN A 70 1.22 3.09 9.34
N THR A 71 -0.05 2.75 9.18
CA THR A 71 -0.99 2.65 10.31
C THR A 71 -0.55 1.58 11.29
N GLY A 72 -0.10 0.43 10.79
CA GLY A 72 0.46 -0.65 11.60
C GLY A 72 1.70 -0.22 12.38
N LEU A 73 2.66 0.44 11.72
CA LEU A 73 3.85 0.98 12.36
C LEU A 73 3.51 1.99 13.46
N ARG A 74 2.58 2.92 13.20
CA ARG A 74 2.13 3.88 14.21
C ARG A 74 1.49 3.18 15.40
N ALA A 75 0.64 2.18 15.17
CA ALA A 75 0.03 1.40 16.23
C ALA A 75 1.08 0.60 17.03
N ALA A 76 2.11 0.04 16.38
CA ALA A 76 3.19 -0.66 17.05
C ALA A 76 4.04 0.28 17.91
N ALA A 77 4.45 1.43 17.36
CA ALA A 77 5.23 2.47 18.06
C ALA A 77 4.47 3.03 19.27
N LEU A 78 3.14 3.19 19.18
CA LEU A 78 2.32 3.61 20.33
C LEU A 78 2.23 2.55 21.43
N ARG A 79 2.38 1.27 21.09
CA ARG A 79 2.29 0.16 22.06
C ARG A 79 3.64 -0.19 22.68
N HIS A 80 4.73 0.12 21.98
CA HIS A 80 6.09 -0.21 22.40
C HIS A 80 6.96 1.01 22.09
N GLY A 81 7.06 1.91 23.06
CA GLY A 81 7.85 3.15 22.92
C GLY A 81 9.34 2.91 22.63
N ASP A 82 9.84 1.71 23.00
CA ASP A 82 11.21 1.25 22.75
C ASP A 82 11.30 0.22 21.62
N ALA A 83 10.25 -0.02 20.83
CA ALA A 83 10.31 -1.00 19.74
C ALA A 83 11.23 -0.50 18.62
N CYS A 84 12.31 -1.24 18.39
CA CYS A 84 13.27 -1.00 17.33
C CYS A 84 12.99 -1.91 16.12
N MET A 85 13.68 -1.67 14.99
CA MET A 85 13.48 -2.45 13.76
C MET A 85 13.78 -3.95 13.97
N GLU A 86 14.60 -4.30 14.97
CA GLU A 86 14.92 -5.67 15.35
C GLU A 86 13.75 -6.42 16.01
N ASP A 87 12.76 -5.72 16.57
CA ASP A 87 11.62 -6.34 17.27
C ASP A 87 10.49 -6.79 16.34
N VAL A 88 10.60 -6.50 15.03
CA VAL A 88 9.65 -6.96 14.02
C VAL A 88 9.78 -8.48 13.86
N ASN A 89 8.81 -9.23 14.38
CA ASN A 89 8.84 -10.68 14.34
C ASN A 89 8.47 -11.22 12.94
N TYR A 90 9.46 -11.33 12.06
CA TYR A 90 9.30 -11.83 10.68
C TYR A 90 8.84 -13.30 10.58
N ARG A 91 8.76 -14.01 11.71
CA ARG A 91 8.33 -15.42 11.76
C ARG A 91 6.81 -15.63 11.58
N ILE A 92 6.01 -14.57 11.68
CA ILE A 92 4.54 -14.66 11.58
C ILE A 92 4.06 -15.14 10.20
N ALA A 93 4.92 -15.09 9.17
CA ALA A 93 4.59 -15.63 7.84
C ALA A 93 4.76 -17.15 7.69
N LEU A 94 5.34 -17.86 8.67
CA LEU A 94 5.68 -19.29 8.52
C LEU A 94 5.20 -20.21 9.65
N ASP A 95 4.75 -19.69 10.78
CA ASP A 95 4.24 -20.52 11.88
C ASP A 95 2.74 -20.29 12.11
N GLY A 96 1.96 -21.38 12.01
CA GLY A 96 0.58 -21.46 12.47
C GLY A 96 0.45 -21.16 13.98
N PRO A 97 -0.78 -21.16 14.53
CA PRO A 97 -1.06 -20.60 15.85
C PRO A 97 -0.22 -21.29 16.94
N SER A 98 0.77 -20.55 17.47
CA SER A 98 1.62 -21.00 18.57
C SER A 98 0.82 -20.97 19.88
N MET A 99 0.58 -22.17 20.39
CA MET A 99 -0.06 -22.51 21.66
C MET A 99 0.47 -21.68 22.84
N ARG A 100 -0.42 -21.01 23.57
CA ARG A 100 -0.16 -20.62 24.96
C ARG A 100 -0.20 -21.89 25.79
N LYS A 101 0.98 -22.38 26.18
CA LYS A 101 1.09 -23.49 27.13
C LYS A 101 0.93 -22.91 28.54
N ASP A 102 -0.30 -22.91 29.04
CA ASP A 102 -0.59 -22.55 30.43
C ASP A 102 0.15 -23.53 31.34
N ARG A 103 1.12 -23.01 32.07
CA ARG A 103 2.05 -23.77 32.93
C ARG A 103 1.42 -24.04 34.31
N SER A 104 0.12 -24.27 34.39
CA SER A 104 -0.64 -24.23 35.67
C SER A 104 -1.39 -25.50 36.07
N ASP A 105 -1.14 -26.67 35.47
CA ASP A 105 -1.83 -27.91 35.88
C ASP A 105 -0.95 -28.93 36.63
N ALA A 106 0.32 -28.63 36.89
CA ALA A 106 1.25 -29.61 37.49
C ALA A 106 1.24 -29.69 39.04
N LYS A 107 0.19 -29.23 39.75
CA LYS A 107 0.21 -29.21 41.23
C LYS A 107 -1.03 -29.71 41.97
N LYS A 108 -1.92 -30.49 41.36
CA LYS A 108 -3.02 -31.14 42.12
C LYS A 108 -3.29 -32.57 41.67
N GLU A 109 -2.32 -33.47 41.85
CA GLU A 109 -2.63 -34.92 41.86
C GLU A 109 -1.64 -35.71 42.73
N TYR A 110 -1.37 -35.20 43.93
CA TYR A 110 -0.76 -35.97 45.03
C TYR A 110 -1.34 -35.48 46.37
N GLU A 111 -2.67 -35.38 46.46
CA GLU A 111 -3.34 -35.34 47.77
C GLU A 111 -4.81 -35.76 47.66
N LYS A 112 -5.05 -37.07 47.51
CA LYS A 112 -5.95 -37.87 48.37
C LYS A 112 -6.00 -39.33 47.93
#